data_AF-A0A966RJD0-F1
#
_entry.id   AF-A0A966RJD0-F1
#
_cell.length_a   1.000
_cell.length_b   1.000
_cell.length_c   1.000
_cell.angle_alpha   90.00
_cell.angle_beta   90.00
_cell.angle_gamma   90.00
#
_symmetry.space_group_name_H-M   'P 1'
#
loop_
_entity.id
_entity.type
_entity.pdbx_description
1 polymer ?
#
loop_
_entity_poly.entity_id
_entity_poly.type
_entity_poly.pdbx_seq_one_letter_code
_entity_poly.pdbx_strand_id
1 'polypeptide(L)'
;PDVWMNCWRANATNYLSRGIPVVCDDVRFPNEAALIRQLGGEVWCLTRPGASHEGDHASEGALDEGPFDRHFVNNSTLTNLYRVVGEVLDETLGVHAS
;
A
#
# COMPACT_ATOMS: atom_id res chain seq x y z
N PRO A 1 10.28 5.79 16.36
CA PRO A 1 9.89 4.76 17.35
C PRO A 1 9.23 3.57 16.64
N ASP A 2 9.69 2.33 16.89
CA ASP A 2 9.34 1.16 16.05
C ASP A 2 8.35 0.19 16.70
N VAL A 3 7.71 0.58 17.81
CA VAL A 3 6.83 -0.32 18.60
C VAL A 3 5.69 -0.88 17.74
N TRP A 4 4.99 -0.01 17.01
CA TRP A 4 3.87 -0.41 16.15
C TRP A 4 4.33 -1.27 14.98
N MET A 5 5.47 -0.93 14.36
CA MET A 5 6.07 -1.72 13.29
C MET A 5 6.46 -3.12 13.76
N ASN A 6 6.98 -3.26 14.97
CA ASN A 6 7.34 -4.56 15.52
C ASN A 6 6.10 -5.42 15.79
N CYS A 7 5.03 -4.83 16.35
CA CYS A 7 3.75 -5.52 16.52
C CYS A 7 3.13 -5.92 15.19
N TRP A 8 3.11 -5.00 14.21
CA TRP A 8 2.59 -5.26 12.88
C TRP A 8 3.39 -6.36 12.17
N ARG A 9 4.73 -6.30 12.20
CA ARG A 9 5.61 -7.32 11.63
C ARG A 9 5.29 -8.70 12.19
N ALA A 10 5.20 -8.85 13.50
CA ALA A 10 4.92 -10.14 14.13
C ALA A 10 3.57 -10.72 13.65
N ASN A 11 2.53 -9.89 13.55
CA ASN A 11 1.22 -10.33 13.09
C ASN A 11 1.21 -10.64 11.59
N ALA A 12 1.79 -9.76 10.77
CA ALA A 12 1.89 -9.94 9.32
C ALA A 12 2.65 -11.22 8.98
N THR A 13 3.81 -11.47 9.60
CA THR A 13 4.58 -12.70 9.37
C THR A 13 3.78 -13.97 9.71
N ASN A 14 2.97 -13.96 10.77
CA ASN A 14 2.11 -15.09 11.13
C ASN A 14 1.06 -15.39 10.04
N TYR A 15 0.38 -14.37 9.50
CA TYR A 15 -0.57 -14.57 8.40
C TYR A 15 0.12 -15.00 7.10
N LEU A 16 1.24 -14.35 6.75
CA LEU A 16 2.03 -14.69 5.56
C LEU A 16 2.56 -16.13 5.62
N SER A 17 3.02 -16.60 6.79
CA SER A 17 3.47 -18.00 6.96
C SER A 17 2.36 -19.04 6.76
N ARG A 18 1.10 -18.61 6.81
CA ARG A 18 -0.09 -19.44 6.57
C ARG A 18 -0.62 -19.27 5.14
N GLY A 19 0.10 -18.54 4.28
CA GLY A 19 -0.33 -18.22 2.92
C GLY A 19 -1.51 -17.26 2.84
N ILE A 20 -1.77 -16.51 3.91
CA ILE A 20 -2.86 -15.51 3.95
C ILE A 20 -2.28 -14.15 3.53
N PRO A 21 -2.77 -13.53 2.44
CA PRO A 21 -2.34 -12.19 2.04
C PRO A 21 -2.64 -11.14 3.12
N VAL A 22 -1.78 -10.13 3.25
CA VAL A 22 -1.90 -9.06 4.24
C VAL A 22 -1.88 -7.72 3.52
N VAL A 23 -2.75 -6.80 3.95
CA VAL A 23 -2.80 -5.42 3.49
C VAL A 23 -2.47 -4.50 4.67
N CYS A 24 -1.63 -3.49 4.44
CA CYS A 24 -1.41 -2.37 5.35
C CYS A 24 -1.91 -1.11 4.64
N ASP A 25 -3.02 -0.56 5.12
CA ASP A 25 -3.74 0.56 4.52
C ASP A 25 -3.31 1.93 5.05
N ASP A 26 -2.73 2.00 6.25
CA ASP A 26 -2.30 3.24 6.91
C ASP A 26 -0.77 3.40 6.93
N VAL A 27 -0.12 3.35 5.77
CA VAL A 27 1.33 3.59 5.62
C VAL A 27 1.60 5.08 5.53
N ARG A 28 2.33 5.64 6.51
CA ARG A 28 2.58 7.08 6.64
C ARG A 28 4.05 7.45 6.58
N PHE A 29 4.95 6.50 6.86
CA PHE A 29 6.38 6.79 7.01
C PHE A 29 7.27 5.90 6.12
N PRO A 30 8.44 6.40 5.66
CA PRO A 30 9.36 5.61 4.82
C PRO A 30 9.84 4.29 5.45
N ASN A 31 9.98 4.23 6.77
CA ASN A 31 10.39 3.01 7.48
C ASN A 31 9.30 1.91 7.45
N GLU A 32 8.02 2.29 7.40
CA GLU A 32 6.90 1.35 7.24
C GLU A 32 6.89 0.76 5.83
N ALA A 33 7.04 1.62 4.81
CA ALA A 33 7.18 1.21 3.41
C ALA A 33 8.39 0.28 3.21
N ALA A 34 9.53 0.58 3.85
CA ALA A 34 10.71 -0.27 3.82
C ALA A 34 10.45 -1.64 4.47
N LEU A 35 9.73 -1.69 5.58
CA LEU A 35 9.35 -2.94 6.24
C LEU A 35 8.44 -3.81 5.36
N ILE A 36 7.44 -3.23 4.70
CA ILE A 36 6.57 -3.96 3.76
C ILE A 36 7.42 -4.66 2.69
N ARG A 37 8.38 -3.94 2.10
CA ARG A 37 9.31 -4.50 1.11
C ARG A 37 10.22 -5.59 1.68
N GLN A 38 10.71 -5.43 2.91
CA GLN A 38 11.50 -6.46 3.59
C GLN A 38 10.71 -7.77 3.80
N LEU A 39 9.38 -7.70 3.91
CA LEU A 39 8.51 -8.87 4.00
C LEU A 39 8.10 -9.43 2.62
N GLY A 40 8.63 -8.86 1.53
CA GLY A 40 8.32 -9.27 0.15
C GLY A 40 7.04 -8.67 -0.42
N GLY A 41 6.47 -7.65 0.22
CA GLY A 41 5.30 -6.93 -0.28
C GLY A 41 5.65 -5.75 -1.19
N GLU A 42 4.61 -5.18 -1.81
CA GLU A 42 4.67 -3.96 -2.62
C GLU A 42 4.00 -2.79 -1.90
N VAL A 43 4.41 -1.55 -2.21
CA VAL A 43 3.79 -0.33 -1.72
C VAL A 43 3.11 0.39 -2.88
N TRP A 44 1.79 0.54 -2.77
CA TRP A 44 0.95 1.11 -3.81
C TRP A 44 0.45 2.51 -3.40
N CYS A 45 0.58 3.49 -4.28
CA CYS A 45 0.07 4.84 -4.08
C CYS A 45 -1.22 5.05 -4.86
N LEU A 46 -2.23 5.64 -4.23
CA LEU A 46 -3.47 6.06 -4.87
C LEU A 46 -3.63 7.58 -4.73
N THR A 47 -3.56 8.33 -5.83
CA THR A 47 -3.74 9.79 -5.82
C THR A 47 -5.06 10.20 -6.42
N ARG A 48 -5.68 11.26 -5.89
CA ARG A 48 -6.90 11.86 -6.43
C ARG A 48 -6.60 13.30 -6.88
N PRO A 49 -6.56 13.60 -8.19
CA PRO A 49 -6.33 14.96 -8.67
C PRO A 49 -7.38 15.93 -8.14
N GLY A 50 -6.93 17.10 -7.68
CA GLY A 50 -7.81 18.14 -7.13
C GLY A 50 -8.28 17.90 -5.69
N ALA A 51 -7.86 16.81 -5.04
CA ALA A 51 -7.96 16.68 -3.59
C ALA A 51 -6.80 17.46 -2.94
N SER A 52 -7.12 18.50 -2.19
CA SER A 52 -6.16 19.17 -1.30
C SER A 52 -6.05 18.38 0.00
N HIS A 53 -4.81 18.07 0.42
CA HIS A 53 -4.56 17.64 1.78
C HIS A 53 -4.60 18.89 2.68
N GLU A 54 -5.57 18.94 3.59
CA GLU A 54 -5.65 19.98 4.63
C GLU A 54 -5.04 19.40 5.92
N GLY A 55 -3.71 19.42 6.03
CA GLY A 55 -3.04 18.93 7.22
C GLY A 55 -1.59 19.40 7.35
N ASP A 56 -1.33 20.31 8.28
CA ASP A 56 0.01 20.81 8.66
C ASP A 56 0.74 19.83 9.62
N HIS A 57 0.36 18.55 9.61
CA HIS A 57 0.90 17.53 10.51
C HIS A 57 2.08 16.79 9.87
N ALA A 58 3.18 16.59 10.61
CA ALA A 58 4.41 15.93 10.16
C ALA A 58 4.26 14.47 9.65
N SER A 59 3.05 13.90 9.74
CA SER A 59 2.68 12.60 9.15
C SER A 59 2.04 12.71 7.76
N GLU A 60 1.72 13.92 7.31
CA GLU A 60 1.23 14.21 5.95
C GLU A 60 2.42 14.65 5.10
N GLY A 61 2.74 13.88 4.07
CA GLY A 61 3.76 14.22 3.08
C GLY A 61 5.13 13.54 3.20
N ALA A 62 5.37 12.72 4.24
CA ALA A 62 6.63 11.97 4.37
C ALA A 62 6.86 10.93 3.27
N LEU A 63 5.84 10.65 2.45
CA LEU A 63 5.86 9.72 1.32
C LEU A 63 5.57 10.40 -0.02
N ASP A 64 5.41 11.72 -0.08
CA ASP A 64 4.94 12.44 -1.29
C ASP A 64 5.84 12.24 -2.51
N GLU A 65 7.11 11.88 -2.32
CA GLU A 65 8.07 11.51 -3.37
C GLU A 65 8.74 10.16 -3.14
N GLY A 66 8.16 9.30 -2.29
CA GLY A 66 8.70 7.96 -2.05
C GLY A 66 8.64 7.10 -3.31
N PRO A 67 9.61 6.19 -3.55
CA PRO A 67 9.51 5.24 -4.65
C PRO A 67 8.37 4.28 -4.35
N PHE A 68 7.21 4.48 -4.96
CA PHE A 68 6.11 3.51 -4.91
C PHE A 68 6.32 2.45 -5.98
N ASP A 69 5.95 1.20 -5.68
CA ASP A 69 6.08 0.10 -6.63
C ASP A 69 4.97 0.18 -7.69
N ARG A 70 3.80 0.69 -7.30
CA ARG A 70 2.68 0.99 -8.20
C ARG A 70 2.07 2.35 -7.86
N HIS A 71 1.61 3.07 -8.87
CA HIS A 71 0.91 4.34 -8.70
C HIS A 71 -0.38 4.35 -9.52
N PHE A 72 -1.49 4.63 -8.85
CA PHE A 72 -2.82 4.69 -9.40
C PHE A 72 -3.40 6.09 -9.26
N VAL A 73 -4.03 6.59 -10.32
CA VAL A 73 -4.72 7.88 -10.32
C VAL A 73 -6.23 7.67 -10.29
N ASN A 74 -6.86 8.01 -9.17
CA ASN A 74 -8.32 8.01 -9.02
C ASN A 74 -8.92 9.31 -9.59
N ASN A 75 -9.08 9.37 -10.92
CA ASN A 75 -9.63 10.51 -11.65
C ASN A 75 -10.92 10.19 -12.43
N SER A 76 -11.53 9.03 -12.19
CA SER A 76 -12.68 8.52 -12.96
C SER A 76 -13.73 7.91 -12.02
N THR A 77 -14.48 6.92 -12.49
CA THR A 77 -15.51 6.23 -11.71
C THR A 77 -14.91 5.20 -10.76
N LEU A 78 -15.66 4.88 -9.69
CA LEU A 78 -15.30 3.80 -8.76
C LEU A 78 -15.16 2.46 -9.49
N THR A 79 -16.01 2.19 -10.49
CA THR A 79 -15.90 1.01 -11.35
C THR A 79 -14.56 0.94 -12.08
N ASN A 80 -14.08 2.07 -12.62
CA ASN A 80 -12.78 2.11 -13.27
C ASN A 80 -11.64 1.88 -12.26
N LEU A 81 -11.75 2.47 -11.06
CA LEU A 81 -10.76 2.23 -10.00
C LEU A 81 -10.68 0.75 -9.63
N TYR A 82 -11.81 0.09 -9.39
CA TYR A 82 -11.84 -1.35 -9.07
C TYR A 82 -11.27 -2.21 -10.20
N ARG A 83 -11.57 -1.88 -11.45
CA ARG A 83 -11.02 -2.60 -12.60
C ARG A 83 -9.49 -2.51 -12.65
N VAL A 84 -8.94 -1.29 -12.59
CA VAL A 84 -7.49 -1.06 -12.69
C VAL A 84 -6.74 -1.69 -11.53
N VAL A 85 -7.24 -1.54 -10.30
CA VAL A 85 -6.62 -2.14 -9.11
C VAL A 85 -6.74 -3.67 -9.13
N GLY A 86 -7.88 -4.20 -9.56
CA GLY A 86 -8.12 -5.65 -9.67
C GLY A 86 -7.19 -6.31 -10.68
N GLU A 87 -7.00 -5.72 -11.86
CA GLU A 87 -6.07 -6.22 -12.88
C GLU A 87 -4.64 -6.36 -12.32
N VAL A 88 -4.14 -5.35 -11.58
CA VAL A 88 -2.80 -5.41 -10.97
C VAL A 88 -2.74 -6.38 -9.78
N LEU A 89 -3.81 -6.51 -9.01
CA LEU A 89 -3.87 -7.47 -7.90
C LEU A 89 -3.79 -8.92 -8.41
N ASP A 90 -4.51 -9.22 -9.48
CA ASP A 90 -4.48 -10.56 -10.09
C ASP A 90 -3.08 -10.89 -10.64
N GLU A 91 -2.42 -9.93 -11.30
CA GLU A 91 -1.00 -10.06 -11.70
C GLU A 91 -0.09 -10.35 -10.49
N THR A 92 -0.26 -9.59 -9.41
CA THR A 92 0.59 -9.69 -8.20
C THR A 92 0.42 -11.03 -7.49
N LEU A 93 -0.80 -11.56 -7.46
CA LEU A 93 -1.10 -12.85 -6.84
C LEU A 93 -0.86 -14.04 -7.77
N GLY A 94 -0.45 -13.82 -9.03
CA GLY A 94 -0.26 -14.87 -10.02
C GLY A 94 -1.57 -15.58 -10.40
N VAL A 95 -2.70 -14.91 -10.21
CA VAL A 95 -4.02 -15.42 -10.59
C VAL A 95 -4.23 -15.07 -12.06
N HIS A 96 -3.81 -15.96 -12.96
CA HIS A 96 -4.17 -15.82 -14.37
C HIS A 96 -5.66 -16.16 -14.52
N ALA A 97 -6.46 -15.17 -14.92
CA ALA A 97 -7.83 -15.39 -15.37
C ALA A 97 -7.83 -16.50 -16.43
N SER A 98 -8.49 -17.61 -16.10
CA SER A 98 -8.69 -18.77 -16.97
C SER A 98 -9.83 -18.52 -17.96
#